data_AF-A0A1J5NWS0-F1
#
_entry.id   AF-A0A1J5NWS0-F1
#
_cell.length_a   1.000
_cell.length_b   1.000
_cell.length_c   1.000
_cell.angle_alpha   90.00
_cell.angle_beta   90.00
_cell.angle_gamma   90.00
#
_symmetry.space_group_name_H-M   'P 1'
#
loop_
_entity.id
_entity.type
_entity.pdbx_description
1 polymer ?
#
loop_
_entity_poly.entity_id
_entity_poly.type
_entity_poly.pdbx_seq_one_letter_code
_entity_poly.pdbx_strand_id
1 'polypeptide(L)'
;MSDFLIRLATEADVAACATIYRHHVLHGTGTFETEPPDEQDMLRRLREVQGRDLPWLVAQREGSGMVGGFAYANWFRAREAYRFTVEDSIYIDPDAQRQGLGNDLLTALIDACVAAGARQMLAVIGDSANAGSMYDITLLRMAKRDEQLRLRTLQMRDLVQPAQTVVRQDAGLEAMSELFLHHPVKYLYVTDGLERFLGVVPLKKLSAAAGVSDLAQRCAADLLSDEITPLTSDMSLAEALQRFMEHRGERLPVIDSLASPVLLGAVNKSTLLATYVRLSE
;
A
#
# COMPACT_ATOMS: atom_id res chain seq x y z
N MET A 1 -5.57 -18.74 18.25
CA MET A 1 -4.84 -18.39 19.48
C MET A 1 -3.59 -19.23 19.48
N SER A 2 -2.44 -18.66 19.85
CA SER A 2 -1.16 -19.37 19.87
C SER A 2 -1.24 -20.53 20.87
N ASP A 3 -0.79 -21.74 20.51
CA ASP A 3 -0.73 -22.92 21.39
C ASP A 3 0.39 -22.80 22.46
N PHE A 4 0.81 -21.56 22.76
CA PHE A 4 1.91 -21.25 23.65
C PHE A 4 1.42 -20.46 24.86
N LEU A 5 1.76 -20.96 26.04
CA LEU A 5 1.62 -20.24 27.30
C LEU A 5 2.89 -19.39 27.53
N ILE A 6 2.72 -18.08 27.68
CA ILE A 6 3.80 -17.18 28.07
C ILE A 6 3.88 -17.11 29.59
N ARG A 7 5.08 -17.33 30.13
CA ARG A 7 5.34 -17.27 31.57
C ARG A 7 6.75 -16.77 31.87
N LEU A 8 7.01 -16.42 33.12
CA LEU A 8 8.37 -16.16 33.60
C LEU A 8 9.25 -17.40 33.41
N ALA A 9 10.48 -17.15 32.99
CA ALA A 9 11.50 -18.17 32.84
C ALA A 9 12.04 -18.61 34.21
N THR A 10 12.38 -19.88 34.28
CA THR A 10 13.05 -20.53 35.40
C THR A 10 14.41 -21.06 34.95
N GLU A 11 15.26 -21.48 35.90
CA GLU A 11 16.55 -22.08 35.55
C GLU A 11 16.41 -23.34 34.67
N ALA A 12 15.28 -24.05 34.78
CA ALA A 12 14.99 -25.23 33.95
C ALA A 12 14.82 -24.89 32.45
N ASP A 13 14.54 -23.62 32.12
CA ASP A 13 14.33 -23.18 30.74
C ASP A 13 15.64 -22.76 30.04
N VAL A 14 16.74 -22.63 30.79
CA VAL A 14 18.01 -22.06 30.30
C VAL A 14 18.59 -22.87 29.14
N ALA A 15 18.57 -24.21 29.23
CA ALA A 15 19.08 -25.07 28.17
C ALA A 15 18.35 -24.86 26.84
N ALA A 16 17.02 -24.70 26.90
CA ALA A 16 16.21 -24.42 25.71
C ALA A 16 16.48 -23.01 25.16
N CYS A 17 16.57 -21.99 26.02
CA CYS A 17 16.91 -20.63 25.60
C CYS A 17 18.30 -20.57 24.94
N ALA A 18 19.30 -21.26 25.51
CA ALA A 18 20.65 -21.34 24.96
C ALA A 18 20.65 -22.01 23.58
N THR A 19 19.85 -23.06 23.39
CA THR A 19 19.69 -23.74 22.10
C THR A 19 19.10 -22.81 21.03
N ILE A 20 18.01 -22.11 21.37
CA ILE A 20 17.38 -21.14 20.46
C ILE A 20 18.36 -20.01 20.12
N TYR A 21 19.02 -19.43 21.13
CA TYR A 21 19.94 -18.32 20.92
C TYR A 21 21.16 -18.72 20.08
N ARG A 22 21.71 -19.92 20.31
CA ARG A 22 22.79 -20.48 19.50
C ARG A 22 22.46 -20.51 18.01
N HIS A 23 21.24 -20.89 17.64
CA HIS A 23 20.83 -20.85 16.25
C HIS A 23 20.91 -19.42 15.67
N HIS A 24 20.40 -18.42 16.41
CA HIS A 24 20.42 -17.02 15.98
C HIS A 24 21.83 -16.43 15.89
N VAL A 25 22.75 -16.83 16.76
CA VAL A 25 24.17 -16.45 16.68
C VAL A 25 24.84 -17.05 15.42
N LEU A 26 24.58 -18.31 15.11
CA LEU A 26 25.26 -19.02 14.01
C LEU A 26 24.66 -18.73 12.63
N HIS A 27 23.38 -18.37 12.55
CA HIS A 27 22.64 -18.33 11.29
C HIS A 27 21.86 -17.03 11.06
N GLY A 28 21.84 -16.11 12.02
CA GLY A 28 21.05 -14.90 11.98
C GLY A 28 21.85 -13.62 12.18
N THR A 29 21.17 -12.49 12.00
CA THR A 29 21.68 -11.12 12.22
C THR A 29 20.95 -10.42 13.37
N GLY A 30 20.12 -11.16 14.11
CA GLY A 30 19.36 -10.66 15.28
C GLY A 30 20.19 -10.53 16.56
N THR A 31 21.49 -10.75 16.47
CA THR A 31 22.47 -10.57 17.55
C THR A 31 23.80 -10.14 16.94
N PHE A 32 24.60 -9.42 17.72
CA PHE A 32 25.99 -9.08 17.36
C PHE A 32 27.02 -9.97 18.06
N GLU A 33 26.57 -10.99 18.80
CA GLU A 33 27.47 -12.02 19.31
C GLU A 33 27.93 -12.92 18.17
N THR A 34 29.23 -13.24 18.14
CA THR A 34 29.85 -14.09 17.12
C THR A 34 30.07 -15.53 17.60
N GLU A 35 30.05 -15.76 18.91
CA GLU A 35 30.23 -17.06 19.54
C GLU A 35 29.02 -17.35 20.44
N PRO A 36 28.34 -18.50 20.27
CA PRO A 36 27.19 -18.82 21.09
C PRO A 36 27.57 -18.99 22.57
N PRO A 37 26.87 -18.33 23.51
CA PRO A 37 27.08 -18.55 24.94
C PRO A 37 26.71 -20.00 25.31
N ASP A 38 27.35 -20.51 26.34
CA ASP A 38 26.96 -21.77 26.94
C ASP A 38 25.78 -21.62 27.92
N GLU A 39 25.32 -22.73 28.49
CA GLU A 39 24.21 -22.72 29.45
C GLU A 39 24.56 -21.97 30.74
N GLN A 40 25.82 -21.95 31.17
CA GLN A 40 26.24 -21.24 32.38
C GLN A 40 26.20 -19.73 32.16
N ASP A 41 26.64 -19.27 30.99
CA ASP A 41 26.53 -17.88 30.56
C ASP A 41 25.06 -17.44 30.46
N MET A 42 24.21 -18.25 29.85
CA MET A 42 22.77 -17.96 29.75
C MET A 42 22.09 -17.94 31.13
N LEU A 43 22.45 -18.85 32.04
CA LEU A 43 21.96 -18.85 33.42
C LEU A 43 22.38 -17.58 34.17
N ARG A 44 23.63 -17.14 33.99
CA ARG A 44 24.12 -15.89 34.57
C ARG A 44 23.30 -14.70 34.08
N ARG A 45 23.05 -14.60 32.77
CA ARG A 45 22.24 -13.51 32.18
C ARG A 45 20.81 -13.51 32.73
N LEU A 46 20.17 -14.68 32.82
CA LEU A 46 18.83 -14.81 33.39
C LEU A 46 18.78 -14.29 34.82
N ARG A 47 19.74 -14.72 35.67
CA ARG A 47 19.84 -14.27 37.06
C ARG A 47 20.14 -12.77 37.18
N GLU A 48 20.98 -12.22 36.31
CA GLU A 48 21.29 -10.78 36.29
C GLU A 48 20.06 -9.94 35.92
N VAL A 49 19.28 -10.35 34.92
CA VAL A 49 18.05 -9.67 34.51
C VAL A 49 17.01 -9.73 35.64
N GLN A 50 16.76 -10.92 36.18
CA GLN A 50 15.79 -11.10 37.26
C GLN A 50 16.23 -10.40 38.56
N GLY A 51 17.54 -10.36 38.86
CA GLY A 51 18.09 -9.64 40.00
C GLY A 51 17.99 -8.11 39.89
N ARG A 52 17.63 -7.58 38.71
CA ARG A 52 17.30 -6.17 38.47
C ARG A 52 15.78 -5.92 38.46
N ASP A 53 14.97 -6.89 38.89
CA ASP A 53 13.52 -6.88 38.82
C ASP A 53 12.96 -6.71 37.39
N LEU A 54 13.73 -7.14 36.38
CA LEU A 54 13.32 -7.11 34.97
C LEU A 54 12.83 -8.49 34.49
N PRO A 55 11.87 -8.53 33.56
CA PRO A 55 11.28 -9.77 33.10
C PRO A 55 12.19 -10.55 32.16
N TRP A 56 12.21 -11.87 32.35
CA TRP A 56 12.63 -12.86 31.36
C TRP A 56 11.48 -13.84 31.18
N LEU A 57 10.94 -13.92 29.97
CA LEU A 57 9.76 -14.69 29.60
C LEU A 57 10.14 -15.81 28.63
N VAL A 58 9.41 -16.92 28.73
CA VAL A 58 9.43 -18.02 27.75
C VAL A 58 8.04 -18.28 27.24
N ALA A 59 7.96 -18.66 25.97
CA ALA A 59 6.75 -19.20 25.35
C ALA A 59 6.83 -20.73 25.37
N GLN A 60 6.02 -21.35 26.21
CA GLN A 60 5.97 -22.81 26.35
C GLN A 60 4.77 -23.38 25.61
N ARG A 61 5.00 -24.33 24.71
CA ARG A 61 3.93 -25.02 23.97
C ARG A 61 3.12 -25.89 24.92
N GLU A 62 1.80 -25.72 24.89
CA GLU A 62 0.90 -26.54 25.70
C GLU A 62 1.01 -28.03 25.31
N GLY A 63 0.93 -28.92 26.29
CA GLY A 63 1.01 -30.37 26.12
C GLY A 63 2.44 -30.93 26.01
N SER A 64 3.31 -30.36 25.16
CA SER A 64 4.70 -30.86 25.01
C SER A 64 5.68 -30.24 26.01
N GLY A 65 5.38 -29.03 26.51
CA GLY A 65 6.26 -28.29 27.40
C GLY A 65 7.50 -27.70 26.72
N MET A 66 7.60 -27.81 25.39
CA MET A 66 8.71 -27.27 24.59
C MET A 66 8.70 -25.74 24.62
N VAL A 67 9.86 -25.12 24.80
CA VAL A 67 10.03 -23.67 24.65
C VAL A 67 10.17 -23.32 23.17
N GLY A 68 9.23 -22.56 22.61
CA GLY A 68 9.26 -22.11 21.21
C GLY A 68 9.86 -20.72 21.01
N GLY A 69 10.21 -20.04 22.09
CA GLY A 69 10.82 -18.71 22.04
C GLY A 69 10.98 -18.13 23.44
N PHE A 70 11.83 -17.12 23.55
CA PHE A 70 12.02 -16.38 24.78
C PHE A 70 12.21 -14.90 24.50
N ALA A 71 11.91 -14.09 25.51
CA ALA A 71 12.03 -12.65 25.45
C ALA A 71 12.51 -12.13 26.80
N TYR A 72 13.40 -11.15 26.81
CA TYR A 72 13.83 -10.50 28.05
C TYR A 72 14.10 -9.02 27.82
N ALA A 73 14.09 -8.26 28.90
CA ALA A 73 14.44 -6.86 28.89
C ALA A 73 15.69 -6.61 29.74
N ASN A 74 16.52 -5.66 29.33
CA ASN A 74 17.66 -5.20 30.12
C ASN A 74 17.74 -3.67 30.12
N TRP A 75 18.53 -3.08 31.01
CA TRP A 75 18.77 -1.64 30.96
C TRP A 75 19.45 -1.25 29.66
N PHE A 76 18.90 -0.23 28.99
CA PHE A 76 19.44 0.24 27.72
C PHE A 76 20.85 0.84 27.88
N ARG A 77 21.07 1.65 28.92
CA ARG A 77 22.37 2.30 29.19
C ARG A 77 22.59 2.45 30.68
N ALA A 78 23.85 2.38 31.11
CA ALA A 78 24.24 2.40 32.53
C ALA A 78 24.03 3.74 33.26
N ARG A 79 23.80 4.85 32.55
CA ARG A 79 23.64 6.17 33.18
C ARG A 79 22.24 6.29 33.79
N GLU A 80 22.16 6.79 35.02
CA GLU A 80 20.92 6.96 35.81
C GLU A 80 19.76 7.68 35.08
N ALA A 81 20.07 8.58 34.14
CA ALA A 81 19.06 9.24 33.32
C ALA A 81 18.21 8.26 32.48
N TYR A 82 18.74 7.08 32.19
CA TYR A 82 18.06 6.00 31.44
C TYR A 82 17.39 4.96 32.34
N ARG A 83 17.27 5.17 33.66
CA ARG A 83 16.70 4.18 34.60
C ARG A 83 15.27 3.72 34.29
N PHE A 84 14.53 4.46 33.47
CA PHE A 84 13.19 4.10 32.99
C PHE A 84 13.18 3.58 31.55
N THR A 85 14.35 3.38 30.94
CA THR A 85 14.52 2.93 29.56
C THR A 85 15.13 1.53 29.54
N VAL A 86 14.42 0.59 28.94
CA VAL A 86 14.86 -0.79 28.74
C VAL A 86 15.10 -1.07 27.25
N GLU A 87 15.89 -2.09 26.98
CA GLU A 87 16.07 -2.68 25.66
C GLU A 87 15.45 -4.08 25.66
N ASP A 88 14.68 -4.42 24.63
CA ASP A 88 14.13 -5.76 24.45
C ASP A 88 15.03 -6.67 23.62
N SER A 89 14.92 -7.96 23.87
CA SER A 89 15.57 -9.02 23.10
C SER A 89 14.62 -10.19 22.99
N ILE A 90 14.29 -10.59 21.76
CA ILE A 90 13.28 -11.62 21.47
C ILE A 90 13.84 -12.60 20.45
N TYR A 91 13.83 -13.88 20.79
CA TYR A 91 14.33 -14.95 19.94
C TYR A 91 13.31 -16.08 19.86
N ILE A 92 12.96 -16.46 18.63
CA ILE A 92 11.97 -17.49 18.34
C ILE A 92 12.68 -18.71 17.77
N ASP A 93 12.31 -19.89 18.26
CA ASP A 93 12.77 -21.16 17.70
C ASP A 93 12.42 -21.23 16.20
N PRO A 94 13.34 -21.68 15.32
CA PRO A 94 13.08 -21.75 13.87
C PRO A 94 11.79 -22.47 13.50
N ASP A 95 11.41 -23.52 14.23
CA ASP A 95 10.21 -24.31 13.97
C ASP A 95 8.93 -23.67 14.52
N ALA A 96 9.07 -22.61 15.33
CA ALA A 96 7.98 -21.82 15.90
C ALA A 96 7.79 -20.45 15.22
N GLN A 97 8.57 -20.13 14.18
CA GLN A 97 8.47 -18.84 13.48
C GLN A 97 7.17 -18.67 12.69
N ARG A 98 6.84 -17.41 12.37
CA ARG A 98 5.67 -17.00 11.57
C ARG A 98 4.30 -17.43 12.10
N GLN A 99 4.22 -17.81 13.38
CA GLN A 99 2.98 -18.20 14.07
C GLN A 99 2.43 -17.09 14.97
N GLY A 100 2.96 -15.87 14.89
CA GLY A 100 2.58 -14.74 15.75
C GLY A 100 3.32 -14.66 17.09
N LEU A 101 4.12 -15.69 17.43
CA LEU A 101 4.72 -15.84 18.75
C LEU A 101 5.63 -14.68 19.19
N GLY A 102 6.36 -14.07 18.26
CA GLY A 102 7.18 -12.88 18.56
C GLY A 102 6.35 -11.67 18.99
N ASN A 103 5.14 -11.51 18.44
CA ASN A 103 4.22 -10.45 18.85
C ASN A 103 3.65 -10.71 20.24
N ASP A 104 3.26 -11.96 20.50
CA ASP A 104 2.73 -12.37 21.81
C ASP A 104 3.80 -12.15 22.91
N LEU A 105 5.05 -12.57 22.66
CA LEU A 105 6.18 -12.37 23.57
C LEU A 105 6.51 -10.88 23.78
N LEU A 106 6.55 -10.07 22.71
CA LEU A 106 6.80 -8.63 22.82
C LEU A 106 5.71 -7.95 23.65
N THR A 107 4.45 -8.28 23.42
CA THR A 107 3.31 -7.70 24.14
C THR A 107 3.40 -8.02 25.63
N ALA A 108 3.60 -9.31 25.97
CA ALA A 108 3.76 -9.73 27.35
C ALA A 108 5.00 -9.11 28.03
N LEU A 109 6.11 -8.93 27.29
CA LEU A 109 7.32 -8.30 27.79
C LEU A 109 7.09 -6.81 28.10
N ILE A 110 6.40 -6.09 27.21
CA ILE A 110 6.03 -4.68 27.43
C ILE A 110 5.18 -4.55 28.70
N ASP A 111 4.13 -5.37 28.83
CA ASP A 111 3.24 -5.32 30.00
C ASP A 111 4.01 -5.59 31.31
N ALA A 112 4.89 -6.58 31.31
CA ALA A 112 5.74 -6.88 32.46
C ALA A 112 6.74 -5.76 32.78
N CYS A 113 7.34 -5.12 31.76
CA CYS A 113 8.25 -4.00 31.96
C CYS A 113 7.53 -2.74 32.48
N VAL A 114 6.31 -2.48 32.00
CA VAL A 114 5.46 -1.39 32.51
C VAL A 114 5.14 -1.62 33.99
N ALA A 115 4.79 -2.85 34.38
CA ALA A 115 4.57 -3.21 35.77
C ALA A 115 5.84 -3.03 36.64
N ALA A 116 7.03 -3.28 36.06
CA ALA A 116 8.33 -3.04 36.69
C ALA A 116 8.77 -1.56 36.69
N GLY A 117 7.96 -0.63 36.15
CA GLY A 117 8.20 0.81 36.18
C GLY A 117 8.96 1.39 34.99
N ALA A 118 9.21 0.60 33.94
CA ALA A 118 9.76 1.12 32.69
C ALA A 118 8.80 2.09 32.00
N ARG A 119 9.35 3.10 31.31
CA ARG A 119 8.61 4.12 30.56
C ARG A 119 8.90 4.11 29.07
N GLN A 120 10.02 3.52 28.67
CA GLN A 120 10.42 3.41 27.28
C GLN A 120 11.12 2.07 27.06
N MET A 121 10.78 1.40 25.97
CA MET A 121 11.46 0.21 25.47
C MET A 121 12.06 0.53 24.11
N LEU A 122 13.28 0.05 23.87
CA LEU A 122 14.01 0.22 22.61
C LEU A 122 14.39 -1.15 22.05
N ALA A 123 14.14 -1.36 20.77
CA ALA A 123 14.63 -2.52 20.04
C ALA A 123 15.82 -2.11 19.17
N VAL A 124 16.93 -2.85 19.26
CA VAL A 124 18.06 -2.72 18.34
C VAL A 124 17.99 -3.85 17.32
N ILE A 125 17.72 -3.51 16.06
CA ILE A 125 17.56 -4.50 14.98
C ILE A 125 18.78 -4.43 14.07
N GLY A 126 19.51 -5.55 13.98
CA GLY A 126 20.81 -5.62 13.30
C GLY A 126 20.74 -5.72 11.78
N ASP A 127 19.63 -6.23 11.22
CA ASP A 127 19.46 -6.34 9.77
C ASP A 127 18.94 -5.05 9.16
N SER A 128 19.70 -4.43 8.26
CA SER A 128 19.25 -3.24 7.50
C SER A 128 17.97 -3.49 6.69
N ALA A 129 17.70 -4.73 6.27
CA ALA A 129 16.46 -5.07 5.57
C ALA A 129 15.24 -5.09 6.51
N ASN A 130 15.44 -5.36 7.81
CA ASN A 130 14.40 -5.41 8.85
C ASN A 130 13.15 -6.23 8.47
N ALA A 131 13.27 -7.14 7.50
CA ALA A 131 12.13 -7.75 6.81
C ALA A 131 11.30 -8.59 7.78
N GLY A 132 10.01 -8.30 7.88
CA GLY A 132 9.11 -9.01 8.79
C GLY A 132 9.24 -8.63 10.27
N SER A 133 10.04 -7.61 10.58
CA SER A 133 10.04 -7.01 11.92
C SER A 133 8.70 -6.32 12.20
N MET A 134 8.37 -6.13 13.48
CA MET A 134 7.18 -5.36 13.87
C MET A 134 7.21 -3.92 13.34
N TYR A 135 8.39 -3.33 13.20
CA TYR A 135 8.56 -2.00 12.62
C TYR A 135 8.20 -1.98 11.13
N ASP A 136 8.75 -2.91 10.35
CA ASP A 136 8.46 -3.07 8.91
C ASP A 136 6.96 -3.33 8.66
N ILE A 137 6.36 -4.24 9.43
CA ILE A 137 4.92 -4.52 9.38
C ILE A 137 4.11 -3.25 9.69
N THR A 138 4.55 -2.44 10.65
CA THR A 138 3.87 -1.18 11.00
C THR A 138 3.95 -0.17 9.87
N LEU A 139 5.12 0.00 9.25
CA LEU A 139 5.30 0.88 8.10
C LEU A 139 4.41 0.47 6.91
N LEU A 140 4.36 -0.82 6.59
CA LEU A 140 3.49 -1.34 5.53
C LEU A 140 2.00 -1.07 5.80
N ARG A 141 1.56 -1.23 7.05
CA ARG A 141 0.19 -0.91 7.47
C ARG A 141 -0.13 0.58 7.36
N MET A 142 0.82 1.43 7.75
CA MET A 142 0.68 2.89 7.63
C MET A 142 0.59 3.30 6.16
N ALA A 143 1.49 2.81 5.31
CA ALA A 143 1.46 3.08 3.86
C ALA A 143 0.15 2.61 3.21
N LYS A 144 -0.34 1.40 3.55
CA LYS A 144 -1.65 0.92 3.06
C LYS A 144 -2.79 1.83 3.52
N ARG A 145 -2.77 2.27 4.78
CA ARG A 145 -3.78 3.18 5.33
C ARG A 145 -3.76 4.55 4.66
N ASP A 146 -2.59 5.13 4.46
CA ASP A 146 -2.43 6.44 3.82
C ASP A 146 -2.88 6.40 2.36
N GLU A 147 -2.55 5.33 1.63
CA GLU A 147 -3.02 5.14 0.26
C GLU A 147 -4.54 4.95 0.21
N GLN A 148 -5.12 4.17 1.13
CA GLN A 148 -6.58 4.02 1.24
C GLN A 148 -7.26 5.37 1.55
N LEU A 149 -6.68 6.21 2.40
CA LEU A 149 -7.21 7.55 2.69
C LEU A 149 -7.13 8.46 1.46
N ARG A 150 -5.99 8.46 0.74
CA ARG A 150 -5.82 9.22 -0.51
C ARG A 150 -6.82 8.81 -1.57
N LEU A 151 -7.01 7.51 -1.77
CA LEU A 151 -7.96 6.97 -2.76
C LEU A 151 -9.40 7.35 -2.41
N ARG A 152 -9.78 7.40 -1.12
CA ARG A 152 -11.13 7.80 -0.67
C ARG A 152 -11.47 9.26 -0.98
N THR A 153 -10.46 10.14 -1.07
CA THR A 153 -10.66 11.55 -1.41
C THR A 153 -10.59 11.85 -2.91
N LEU A 154 -10.28 10.83 -3.73
CA LEU A 154 -10.01 10.99 -5.15
C LEU A 154 -11.32 11.27 -5.91
N GLN A 155 -11.34 12.35 -6.68
CA GLN A 155 -12.50 12.78 -7.47
C GLN A 155 -12.31 12.48 -8.96
N MET A 156 -13.41 12.51 -9.74
CA MET A 156 -13.34 12.32 -11.19
C MET A 156 -12.40 13.32 -11.87
N ARG A 157 -12.36 14.58 -11.41
CA ARG A 157 -11.42 15.61 -11.90
C ARG A 157 -9.94 15.19 -11.80
N ASP A 158 -9.58 14.39 -10.80
CA ASP A 158 -8.19 13.97 -10.55
C ASP A 158 -7.73 12.87 -11.52
N LEU A 159 -8.67 12.23 -12.21
CA LEU A 159 -8.40 11.20 -13.23
C LEU A 159 -8.37 11.75 -14.65
N VAL A 160 -8.73 13.03 -14.84
CA VAL A 160 -8.80 13.66 -16.17
C VAL A 160 -7.39 13.82 -16.74
N GLN A 161 -7.20 13.29 -17.95
CA GLN A 161 -6.00 13.51 -18.74
C GLN A 161 -6.28 14.52 -19.86
N PRO A 162 -5.28 15.34 -20.27
CA PRO A 162 -5.44 16.25 -21.40
C PRO A 162 -5.90 15.50 -22.66
N ALA A 163 -6.96 15.99 -23.30
CA ALA A 163 -7.44 15.40 -24.54
C ALA A 163 -6.56 15.82 -25.72
N GLN A 164 -5.83 14.87 -26.32
CA GLN A 164 -4.94 15.14 -27.45
C GLN A 164 -5.65 15.22 -28.81
N THR A 165 -6.86 14.67 -28.90
CA THR A 165 -7.60 14.51 -30.17
C THR A 165 -8.85 15.40 -30.18
N VAL A 166 -8.63 16.70 -30.08
CA VAL A 166 -9.68 17.73 -30.05
C VAL A 166 -9.58 18.54 -31.33
N VAL A 167 -10.72 18.77 -31.98
CA VAL A 167 -10.84 19.64 -33.15
C VAL A 167 -11.87 20.73 -32.90
N ARG A 168 -11.72 21.86 -33.58
CA ARG A 168 -12.75 22.91 -33.59
C ARG A 168 -13.89 22.53 -34.54
N GLN A 169 -15.08 23.06 -34.30
CA GLN A 169 -16.27 22.81 -35.12
C GLN A 169 -16.09 23.16 -36.61
N ASP A 170 -15.22 24.12 -36.92
CA ASP A 170 -14.89 24.59 -38.27
C ASP A 170 -13.74 23.81 -38.92
N ALA A 171 -13.16 22.81 -38.23
CA ALA A 171 -12.07 22.01 -38.77
C ALA A 171 -12.51 21.20 -40.00
N GLY A 172 -11.74 21.29 -41.08
CA GLY A 172 -11.97 20.53 -42.31
C GLY A 172 -11.59 19.06 -42.22
N LEU A 173 -11.92 18.29 -43.26
CA LEU A 173 -11.69 16.85 -43.32
C LEU A 173 -10.20 16.47 -43.30
N GLU A 174 -9.32 17.27 -43.91
CA GLU A 174 -7.89 17.01 -43.96
C GLU A 174 -7.27 17.00 -42.57
N ALA A 175 -7.51 18.04 -41.77
CA ALA A 175 -7.03 18.15 -40.39
C ALA A 175 -7.56 17.01 -39.49
N MET A 176 -8.84 16.64 -39.65
CA MET A 176 -9.40 15.50 -38.92
C MET A 176 -8.75 14.17 -39.33
N SER A 177 -8.52 13.96 -40.64
CA SER A 177 -7.89 12.74 -41.17
C SER A 177 -6.46 12.60 -40.67
N GLU A 178 -5.70 13.70 -40.65
CA GLU A 178 -4.35 13.74 -40.12
C GLU A 178 -4.32 13.33 -38.63
N LEU A 179 -5.23 13.85 -37.80
CA LEU A 179 -5.31 13.45 -36.39
C LEU A 179 -5.64 11.97 -36.20
N PHE A 180 -6.53 11.40 -37.02
CA PHE A 180 -6.83 9.96 -36.97
C PHE A 180 -5.67 9.08 -37.42
N LEU A 181 -4.82 9.56 -38.33
CA LEU A 181 -3.61 8.84 -38.74
C LEU A 181 -2.55 8.83 -37.63
N HIS A 182 -2.41 9.93 -36.88
CA HIS A 182 -1.44 10.05 -35.79
C HIS A 182 -1.91 9.43 -34.47
N HIS A 183 -3.22 9.32 -34.26
CA HIS A 183 -3.80 8.78 -33.03
C HIS A 183 -4.76 7.62 -33.32
N PRO A 184 -4.53 6.41 -32.78
CA PRO A 184 -5.37 5.23 -33.02
C PRO A 184 -6.69 5.31 -32.22
N VAL A 185 -7.55 6.26 -32.58
CA VAL A 185 -8.81 6.53 -31.89
C VAL A 185 -10.01 6.36 -32.81
N LYS A 186 -11.17 6.03 -32.24
CA LYS A 186 -12.41 5.79 -33.01
C LYS A 186 -13.22 7.05 -33.30
N TYR A 187 -12.93 8.14 -32.60
CA TYR A 187 -13.62 9.42 -32.71
C TYR A 187 -12.72 10.56 -32.27
N LEU A 188 -12.96 11.78 -32.74
CA LEU A 188 -12.36 13.03 -32.26
C LEU A 188 -13.38 13.82 -31.44
N TYR A 189 -12.92 14.61 -30.47
CA TYR A 189 -13.79 15.51 -29.70
C TYR A 189 -13.92 16.83 -30.44
N VAL A 190 -15.13 17.38 -30.51
CA VAL A 190 -15.38 18.66 -31.18
C VAL A 190 -15.70 19.73 -30.15
N THR A 191 -15.08 20.90 -30.31
CA THR A 191 -15.30 22.07 -29.45
C THR A 191 -15.64 23.32 -30.25
N ASP A 192 -16.32 24.28 -29.60
CA ASP A 192 -16.53 25.63 -30.14
C ASP A 192 -15.33 26.55 -29.84
N GLY A 193 -15.47 27.85 -30.16
CA GLY A 193 -14.44 28.85 -29.88
C GLY A 193 -14.20 29.17 -28.41
N LEU A 194 -15.05 28.66 -27.50
CA LEU A 194 -14.98 28.80 -26.05
C LEU A 194 -14.66 27.46 -25.36
N GLU A 195 -14.12 26.48 -26.12
CA GLU A 195 -13.76 25.13 -25.66
C GLU A 195 -14.95 24.30 -25.11
N ARG A 196 -16.18 24.69 -25.45
CA ARG A 196 -17.36 23.91 -25.08
C ARG A 196 -17.45 22.67 -25.96
N PHE A 197 -17.61 21.52 -25.32
CA PHE A 197 -17.81 20.24 -25.98
C PHE A 197 -19.14 20.22 -26.72
N LEU A 198 -19.08 19.96 -28.03
CA LEU A 198 -20.25 19.90 -28.91
C LEU A 198 -20.66 18.47 -29.28
N GLY A 199 -19.77 17.50 -29.07
CA GLY A 199 -19.97 16.12 -29.48
C GLY A 199 -18.71 15.50 -30.06
N VAL A 200 -18.88 14.44 -30.86
CA VAL A 200 -17.76 13.72 -31.46
C VAL A 200 -17.92 13.56 -32.96
N VAL A 201 -16.79 13.46 -33.66
CA VAL A 201 -16.73 12.99 -35.05
C VAL A 201 -16.21 11.56 -35.04
N PRO A 202 -17.04 10.54 -35.34
CA PRO A 202 -16.60 9.16 -35.46
C PRO A 202 -15.80 8.94 -36.75
N LEU A 203 -14.74 8.12 -36.68
CA LEU A 203 -13.91 7.76 -37.86
C LEU A 203 -14.76 7.22 -39.01
N LYS A 204 -15.77 6.38 -38.69
CA LYS A 204 -16.72 5.83 -39.67
C LYS A 204 -17.47 6.90 -40.47
N LYS A 205 -17.81 8.04 -39.86
CA LYS A 205 -18.51 9.15 -40.54
C LYS A 205 -17.55 9.91 -41.45
N LEU A 206 -16.30 10.08 -41.02
CA LEU A 206 -15.25 10.71 -41.83
C LEU A 206 -14.95 9.88 -43.09
N SER A 207 -14.77 8.56 -42.95
CA SER A 207 -14.53 7.66 -44.09
C SER A 207 -15.70 7.64 -45.08
N ALA A 208 -16.95 7.71 -44.59
CA ALA A 208 -18.13 7.80 -45.45
C ALA A 208 -18.23 9.15 -46.18
N ALA A 209 -17.76 10.22 -45.57
CA ALA A 209 -17.73 11.56 -46.18
C ALA A 209 -16.63 11.72 -47.24
N ALA A 210 -15.56 10.92 -47.17
CA ALA A 210 -14.41 11.04 -48.06
C ALA A 210 -14.68 10.63 -49.53
N GLY A 211 -15.76 9.88 -49.78
CA GLY A 211 -16.14 9.39 -51.11
C GLY A 211 -17.05 10.33 -51.92
N VAL A 212 -17.39 11.52 -51.39
CA VAL A 212 -18.32 12.48 -52.02
C VAL A 212 -17.54 13.70 -52.52
N SER A 213 -17.81 14.15 -53.74
CA SER A 213 -17.06 15.18 -54.49
C SER A 213 -17.04 16.61 -53.88
N ASP A 214 -17.44 16.79 -52.62
CA ASP A 214 -17.57 18.07 -51.92
C ASP A 214 -16.71 18.13 -50.64
N LEU A 215 -15.52 17.53 -50.71
CA LEU A 215 -14.56 17.40 -49.61
C LEU A 215 -14.11 18.74 -49.01
N ALA A 216 -14.14 19.82 -49.81
CA ALA A 216 -13.64 21.13 -49.43
C ALA A 216 -14.64 21.98 -48.61
N GLN A 217 -15.93 21.62 -48.59
CA GLN A 217 -16.96 22.41 -47.90
C GLN A 217 -17.42 21.82 -46.58
N ARG A 218 -17.04 20.58 -46.25
CA ARG A 218 -17.48 19.92 -45.03
C ARG A 218 -16.53 20.17 -43.87
N CYS A 219 -17.10 20.38 -42.70
CA CYS A 219 -16.38 20.61 -41.45
C CYS A 219 -16.79 19.62 -40.36
N ALA A 220 -16.13 19.68 -39.20
CA ALA A 220 -16.44 18.84 -38.05
C ALA A 220 -17.91 18.99 -37.61
N ALA A 221 -18.49 20.19 -37.70
CA ALA A 221 -19.89 20.44 -37.37
C ALA A 221 -20.87 19.62 -38.22
N ASP A 222 -20.56 19.38 -39.50
CA ASP A 222 -21.40 18.60 -40.43
C ASP A 222 -21.37 17.09 -40.16
N LEU A 223 -20.37 16.64 -39.39
CA LEU A 223 -20.12 15.23 -39.08
C LEU A 223 -20.37 14.90 -37.60
N LEU A 224 -20.88 15.86 -36.83
CA LEU A 224 -21.16 15.72 -35.41
C LEU A 224 -22.06 14.52 -35.11
N SER A 225 -21.83 13.92 -33.94
CA SER A 225 -22.56 12.78 -33.45
C SER A 225 -22.65 12.86 -31.93
N ASP A 226 -23.87 12.70 -31.42
CA ASP A 226 -24.16 12.71 -29.98
C ASP A 226 -24.13 11.29 -29.37
N GLU A 227 -23.46 10.35 -30.05
CA GLU A 227 -23.39 8.94 -29.63
C GLU A 227 -22.55 8.72 -28.37
N ILE A 228 -21.84 9.75 -27.90
CA ILE A 228 -21.00 9.72 -26.70
C ILE A 228 -21.49 10.74 -25.70
N THR A 229 -21.98 10.25 -24.56
CA THR A 229 -22.31 11.08 -23.41
C THR A 229 -21.04 11.40 -22.62
N PRO A 230 -20.71 12.68 -22.38
CA PRO A 230 -19.54 13.06 -21.58
C PRO A 230 -19.74 12.72 -20.11
N LEU A 231 -18.63 12.56 -19.39
CA LEU A 231 -18.59 12.54 -17.93
C LEU A 231 -18.50 13.98 -17.42
N THR A 232 -18.95 14.24 -16.19
CA THR A 232 -18.77 15.54 -15.54
C THR A 232 -17.70 15.46 -14.45
N SER A 233 -17.05 16.58 -14.16
CA SER A 233 -15.93 16.65 -13.20
C SER A 233 -16.32 16.34 -11.76
N ASP A 234 -17.59 16.55 -11.43
CA ASP A 234 -18.24 16.34 -10.13
C ASP A 234 -18.88 14.96 -9.98
N MET A 235 -18.94 14.17 -11.05
CA MET A 235 -19.50 12.82 -11.04
C MET A 235 -18.72 11.90 -10.10
N SER A 236 -19.40 10.96 -9.45
CA SER A 236 -18.72 9.92 -8.67
C SER A 236 -18.01 8.91 -9.58
N LEU A 237 -16.99 8.23 -9.05
CA LEU A 237 -16.30 7.16 -9.77
C LEU A 237 -17.25 6.02 -10.18
N ALA A 238 -18.26 5.71 -9.36
CA ALA A 238 -19.24 4.66 -9.63
C ALA A 238 -20.16 5.02 -10.81
N GLU A 239 -20.66 6.26 -10.86
CA GLU A 239 -21.45 6.77 -11.98
C GLU A 239 -20.63 6.80 -13.27
N ALA A 240 -19.36 7.24 -13.19
CA ALA A 240 -18.45 7.22 -14.34
C ALA A 240 -18.20 5.78 -14.85
N LEU A 241 -18.08 4.80 -13.95
CA LEU A 241 -17.93 3.40 -14.31
C LEU A 241 -19.17 2.88 -15.06
N GLN A 242 -20.36 3.23 -14.59
CA GLN A 242 -21.62 2.87 -15.25
C GLN A 242 -21.67 3.42 -16.68
N ARG A 243 -21.26 4.67 -16.88
CA ARG A 243 -21.12 5.26 -18.23
C ARG A 243 -20.15 4.49 -19.12
N PHE A 244 -19.04 4.01 -18.56
CA PHE A 244 -18.10 3.15 -19.29
C PHE A 244 -18.61 1.73 -19.57
N MET A 245 -19.60 1.23 -18.84
CA MET A 245 -20.25 -0.05 -19.17
C MET A 245 -21.21 0.09 -20.35
N GLU A 246 -21.86 1.24 -20.46
CA GLU A 246 -22.74 1.58 -21.59
C GLU A 246 -21.94 1.95 -22.85
N HIS A 247 -20.70 2.44 -22.67
CA HIS A 247 -19.79 2.81 -23.76
C HIS A 247 -18.91 1.65 -24.24
N ARG A 248 -18.79 1.49 -25.56
CA ARG A 248 -17.93 0.46 -26.21
C ARG A 248 -16.48 0.92 -26.48
N GLY A 249 -16.10 2.11 -26.02
CA GLY A 249 -14.76 2.67 -26.20
C GLY A 249 -13.93 2.72 -24.93
N GLU A 250 -12.63 2.99 -25.09
CA GLU A 250 -11.67 3.02 -23.97
C GLU A 250 -11.62 4.37 -23.26
N ARG A 251 -12.21 5.42 -23.84
CA ARG A 251 -12.12 6.78 -23.31
C ARG A 251 -13.44 7.51 -23.33
N LEU A 252 -13.68 8.40 -22.40
CA LEU A 252 -14.82 9.30 -22.42
C LEU A 252 -14.35 10.73 -22.19
N PRO A 253 -14.93 11.72 -22.89
CA PRO A 253 -14.64 13.12 -22.63
C PRO A 253 -15.16 13.50 -21.24
N VAL A 254 -14.41 14.34 -20.53
CA VAL A 254 -14.83 14.92 -19.26
C VAL A 254 -15.06 16.41 -19.46
N ILE A 255 -16.26 16.86 -19.15
CA ILE A 255 -16.64 18.27 -19.14
C ILE A 255 -16.70 18.78 -17.72
N ASP A 256 -16.62 20.11 -17.54
CA ASP A 256 -16.74 20.74 -16.23
C ASP A 256 -18.10 20.43 -15.57
N SER A 257 -19.20 20.77 -16.25
CA SER A 257 -20.57 20.42 -15.84
C SER A 257 -21.53 20.39 -17.04
N LEU A 258 -22.75 19.86 -16.86
CA LEU A 258 -23.77 19.94 -17.92
C LEU A 258 -24.25 21.37 -18.21
N ALA A 259 -24.19 22.27 -17.22
CA ALA A 259 -24.54 23.68 -17.38
C ALA A 259 -23.43 24.49 -18.07
N SER A 260 -22.17 24.08 -17.91
CA SER A 260 -20.99 24.66 -18.54
C SER A 260 -20.15 23.54 -19.16
N PRO A 261 -20.46 23.10 -20.40
CA PRO A 261 -19.87 21.90 -20.99
C PRO A 261 -18.46 22.14 -21.53
N VAL A 262 -17.60 22.86 -20.80
CA VAL A 262 -16.19 23.08 -21.16
C VAL A 262 -15.44 21.75 -21.09
N LEU A 263 -14.73 21.37 -22.15
CA LEU A 263 -13.97 20.12 -22.20
C LEU A 263 -12.71 20.24 -21.33
N LEU A 264 -12.66 19.50 -20.22
CA LEU A 264 -11.48 19.44 -19.34
C LEU A 264 -10.44 18.43 -19.84
N GLY A 265 -10.89 17.40 -20.56
CA GLY A 265 -10.02 16.35 -21.07
C GLY A 265 -10.76 15.04 -21.31
N ALA A 266 -10.08 13.92 -21.08
CA ALA A 266 -10.67 12.59 -21.17
C ALA A 266 -10.17 11.67 -20.06
N VAL A 267 -11.00 10.71 -19.68
CA VAL A 267 -10.62 9.62 -18.78
C VAL A 267 -10.56 8.32 -19.58
N ASN A 268 -9.65 7.43 -19.21
CA ASN A 268 -9.56 6.08 -19.78
C ASN A 268 -10.21 5.04 -18.85
N LYS A 269 -10.89 4.07 -19.45
CA LYS A 269 -11.60 3.00 -18.75
C LYS A 269 -10.67 2.16 -17.89
N SER A 270 -9.49 1.83 -18.41
CA SER A 270 -8.45 1.07 -17.68
C SER A 270 -7.95 1.79 -16.43
N THR A 271 -7.74 3.11 -16.50
CA THR A 271 -7.32 3.93 -15.34
C THR A 271 -8.42 3.99 -14.29
N LEU A 272 -9.67 4.18 -14.72
CA LEU A 272 -10.82 4.21 -13.82
C LEU A 272 -11.03 2.86 -13.12
N LEU A 273 -10.99 1.75 -13.86
CA LEU A 273 -11.10 0.39 -13.32
C LEU A 273 -9.99 0.05 -12.33
N ALA A 274 -8.73 0.36 -12.68
CA ALA A 274 -7.60 0.14 -11.78
C ALA A 274 -7.75 0.93 -10.47
N THR A 275 -8.26 2.16 -10.56
CA THR A 275 -8.53 3.00 -9.38
C THR A 275 -9.66 2.41 -8.52
N TYR A 276 -10.74 1.93 -9.16
CA TYR A 276 -11.88 1.34 -8.47
C TYR A 276 -11.54 0.02 -7.76
N VAL A 277 -10.76 -0.87 -8.40
CA VAL A 277 -10.31 -2.12 -7.77
C VAL A 277 -9.47 -1.84 -6.53
N ARG A 278 -8.51 -0.90 -6.62
CA ARG A 278 -7.65 -0.50 -5.49
C ARG A 278 -8.43 0.11 -4.32
N LEU A 279 -9.60 0.70 -4.59
CA LEU A 279 -10.51 1.21 -3.55
C LEU A 279 -11.27 0.10 -2.81
N SER A 280 -11.45 -1.06 -3.45
CA SER A 280 -12.21 -2.19 -2.90
C SER A 280 -11.38 -3.22 -2.12
N GLU A 281 -10.05 -3.06 -2.07
CA GLU A 281 -9.06 -3.94 -1.39
C GLU A 281 -8.49 -3.36 -0.05
#